data_AF-A0A6H1Q2F3-F1
#
_entry.id   AF-A0A6H1Q2F3-F1
#
_cell.length_a   1.000
_cell.length_b   1.000
_cell.length_c   1.000
_cell.angle_alpha   90.00
_cell.angle_beta   90.00
_cell.angle_gamma   90.00
#
_symmetry.space_group_name_H-M   'P 1'
#
loop_
_entity.id
_entity.type
_entity.pdbx_description
1 polymer ?
#
loop_
_entity_poly.entity_id
_entity_poly.type
_entity_poly.pdbx_seq_one_letter_code
_entity_poly.pdbx_strand_id
1 'polypeptide(L)'
;MLNLKKLLGIIALGLLFSGNAHAGVNEPGVTSIAGCDRGLKSANKKFIKKHLKKLSKKNETSVLYASCDYENYSWAVNKGKDLEKLHKKTYKQCTKYAKKHTGKECYLYAVNEEIVWKYDKAKASTIAKTKIAVAKALEEKNVKMDTKPGRFFEDQPDVSDDYQIHFIYLLTLDGKDTELDISGWIEKRIKTVNKKFLKMSAKNKKSNGIGQQFKLDMTKEGNLDVTFVRMNISKKQLDIPDYPNNLIYPYLRKKGFDNPKKVYATFAGFKTKHGNSDGGEGFVPMMVIYTPAVKTYGQPDMDLVILHELFHTQAAAYGCGKRTYKGAHVKGSDILAVDTVTSSIDSRNDTYYKHDIEGCPDLAKSVFVTPTAKDSWDPYDVFCRKNKDNFTHPDLYTGSHRCKGGAK
;
A
#
# COMPACT_ATOMS: atom_id res chain seq x y z
N MET A 1 39.16 -19.19 16.03
CA MET A 1 38.14 -18.62 15.12
C MET A 1 36.81 -18.49 15.86
N LEU A 2 36.61 -17.40 16.59
CA LEU A 2 35.32 -17.06 17.20
C LEU A 2 34.55 -16.17 16.21
N ASN A 3 33.27 -16.50 16.01
CA ASN A 3 32.54 -16.30 14.77
C ASN A 3 32.05 -14.84 14.56
N LEU A 4 32.50 -14.19 13.48
CA LEU A 4 32.14 -12.83 13.04
C LEU A 4 30.61 -12.61 12.89
N LYS A 5 29.85 -13.71 12.73
CA LYS A 5 28.38 -13.71 12.67
C LYS A 5 27.69 -13.35 14.00
N LYS A 6 28.32 -13.58 15.16
CA LYS A 6 27.75 -13.19 16.48
C LYS A 6 27.98 -11.71 16.80
N LEU A 7 29.03 -11.09 16.27
CA LEU A 7 29.35 -9.67 16.52
C LEU A 7 28.38 -8.73 15.79
N LEU A 8 27.98 -9.06 14.56
CA LEU A 8 27.01 -8.29 13.78
C LEU A 8 25.58 -8.38 14.36
N GLY A 9 25.21 -9.53 14.94
CA GLY A 9 23.93 -9.70 15.63
C GLY A 9 23.81 -8.83 16.89
N ILE A 10 24.91 -8.64 17.63
CA ILE A 10 24.94 -7.84 18.86
C ILE A 10 24.94 -6.33 18.55
N ILE A 11 25.58 -5.91 17.45
CA ILE A 11 25.59 -4.49 17.02
C ILE A 11 24.22 -4.08 16.46
N ALA A 12 23.52 -4.96 15.73
CA ALA A 12 22.19 -4.68 15.21
C ALA A 12 21.08 -4.72 16.29
N LEU A 13 21.20 -5.59 17.31
CA LEU A 13 20.25 -5.61 18.44
C LEU A 13 20.49 -4.47 19.43
N GLY A 14 21.75 -4.05 19.64
CA GLY A 14 22.09 -2.92 20.52
C GLY A 14 21.60 -1.56 20.01
N LEU A 15 21.45 -1.41 18.69
CA LEU A 15 20.94 -0.18 18.06
C LEU A 15 19.41 -0.16 17.89
N LEU A 16 18.73 -1.30 18.01
CA LEU A 16 17.26 -1.40 17.94
C LEU A 16 16.59 -1.37 19.33
N PHE A 17 17.33 -1.63 20.40
CA PHE A 17 16.84 -1.58 21.79
C PHE A 17 17.35 -0.41 22.65
N SER A 18 18.09 0.55 22.08
CA SER A 18 18.44 1.81 22.76
C SER A 18 17.32 2.87 22.69
N GLY A 19 16.15 2.51 22.15
CA GLY A 19 14.94 3.28 22.33
C GLY A 19 14.41 3.15 23.77
N ASN A 20 14.44 4.26 24.51
CA ASN A 20 13.85 4.48 25.84
C ASN A 20 14.74 4.20 27.06
N ALA A 21 15.87 4.90 27.21
CA ALA A 21 16.28 5.47 28.49
C ALA A 21 17.56 6.29 28.28
N HIS A 22 17.55 7.54 28.74
CA HIS A 22 18.70 8.46 28.75
C HIS A 22 19.05 9.12 27.41
N ALA A 23 18.23 10.10 27.00
CA ALA A 23 18.84 11.31 26.43
C ALA A 23 19.70 11.92 27.56
N GLY A 24 21.00 11.66 27.52
CA GLY A 24 21.96 12.21 28.48
C GLY A 24 21.83 13.73 28.53
N VAL A 25 22.05 14.33 29.69
CA VAL A 25 21.93 15.79 29.94
C VAL A 25 22.81 16.62 28.97
N ASN A 26 23.75 15.98 28.28
CA ASN A 26 24.68 16.60 27.32
C ASN A 26 24.60 16.05 25.89
N GLU A 27 23.55 15.31 25.52
CA GLU A 27 23.48 14.78 24.14
C GLU A 27 23.06 15.87 23.14
N PRO A 28 23.94 16.28 22.21
CA PRO A 28 23.52 17.12 21.10
C PRO A 28 22.59 16.28 20.24
N GLY A 29 21.51 16.86 19.77
CA GLY A 29 20.60 16.10 18.93
C GLY A 29 20.80 16.38 17.45
N VAL A 30 20.10 15.56 16.71
CA VAL A 30 20.40 15.24 15.31
C VAL A 30 19.33 15.78 14.36
N THR A 31 18.34 16.49 14.89
CA THR A 31 17.23 17.09 14.15
C THR A 31 17.38 18.60 14.13
N SER A 32 17.47 19.21 12.96
CA SER A 32 17.49 20.68 12.88
C SER A 32 16.23 21.26 13.54
N ILE A 33 16.41 22.37 14.25
CA ILE A 33 15.32 23.13 14.89
C ILE A 33 14.92 24.37 14.09
N ALA A 34 15.44 24.50 12.86
CA ALA A 34 15.07 25.57 11.96
C ALA A 34 13.55 25.58 11.77
N GLY A 35 12.90 26.73 11.97
CA GLY A 35 11.44 26.88 11.99
C GLY A 35 10.80 26.78 13.37
N CYS A 36 11.36 25.98 14.29
CA CYS A 36 10.78 25.74 15.61
C CYS A 36 11.39 26.60 16.74
N ASP A 37 12.63 27.05 16.57
CA ASP A 37 13.42 27.70 17.61
C ASP A 37 12.70 28.90 18.26
N ARG A 38 12.11 29.80 17.46
CA ARG A 38 11.40 30.98 17.98
C ARG A 38 10.26 30.60 18.93
N GLY A 39 9.48 29.58 18.57
CA GLY A 39 8.37 29.09 19.37
C GLY A 39 8.85 28.45 20.68
N LEU A 40 9.91 27.64 20.62
CA LEU A 40 10.50 26.98 21.77
C LEU A 40 11.14 27.98 22.75
N LYS A 41 11.87 28.99 22.25
CA LYS A 41 12.40 30.11 23.06
C LYS A 41 11.29 30.82 23.82
N SER A 42 10.21 31.15 23.12
CA SER A 42 9.06 31.83 23.71
C SER A 42 8.40 30.99 24.81
N ALA A 43 8.20 29.69 24.57
CA ALA A 43 7.64 28.77 25.54
C ALA A 43 8.52 28.67 26.81
N ASN A 44 9.84 28.52 26.63
CA ASN A 44 10.78 28.45 27.76
C ASN A 44 10.74 29.72 28.61
N LYS A 45 10.88 30.88 27.95
CA LYS A 45 10.86 32.20 28.61
C LYS A 45 9.57 32.43 29.39
N LYS A 46 8.42 32.06 28.80
CA LYS A 46 7.10 32.18 29.46
C LYS A 46 7.01 31.29 30.70
N PHE A 47 7.51 30.05 30.63
CA PHE A 47 7.49 29.13 31.77
C PHE A 47 8.37 29.61 32.92
N ILE A 48 9.59 30.06 32.62
CA ILE A 48 10.54 30.58 33.62
C ILE A 48 9.97 31.81 34.30
N LYS A 49 9.48 32.79 33.54
CA LYS A 49 8.85 34.00 34.09
C LYS A 49 7.71 33.68 35.06
N LYS A 50 6.88 32.68 34.72
CA LYS A 50 5.77 32.21 35.58
C LYS A 50 6.24 31.53 36.87
N HIS A 51 7.47 31.01 36.91
CA HIS A 51 7.98 30.17 37.99
C HIS A 51 9.24 30.70 38.69
N LEU A 52 9.68 31.92 38.37
CA LEU A 52 10.83 32.61 38.96
C LEU A 52 10.96 32.41 40.48
N LYS A 53 9.91 32.71 41.25
CA LYS A 53 9.92 32.57 42.73
C LYS A 53 10.25 31.16 43.21
N LYS A 54 9.83 30.11 42.48
CA LYS A 54 10.11 28.71 42.87
C LYS A 54 11.51 28.29 42.42
N LEU A 55 11.93 28.71 41.23
CA LEU A 55 13.27 28.42 40.72
C LEU A 55 14.36 29.08 41.61
N SER A 56 14.21 30.37 41.95
CA SER A 56 15.19 31.10 42.76
C SER A 56 15.07 30.87 44.26
N LYS A 57 13.85 30.92 44.85
CA LYS A 57 13.69 30.84 46.31
C LYS A 57 13.60 29.42 46.87
N LYS A 58 13.28 28.42 46.05
CA LYS A 58 13.18 27.01 46.48
C LYS A 58 14.27 26.11 45.90
N ASN A 59 15.26 26.68 45.20
CA ASN A 59 16.37 25.97 44.57
C ASN A 59 15.88 24.81 43.67
N GLU A 60 14.85 25.07 42.85
CA GLU A 60 14.33 24.11 41.87
C GLU A 60 14.96 24.40 40.49
N THR A 61 15.26 23.35 39.74
CA THR A 61 15.70 23.46 38.34
C THR A 61 14.51 23.23 37.40
N SER A 62 14.53 23.86 36.24
CA SER A 62 13.59 23.58 35.14
C SER A 62 14.31 22.99 33.93
N VAL A 63 13.64 22.08 33.24
CA VAL A 63 14.13 21.48 31.99
C VAL A 63 13.02 21.49 30.95
N LEU A 64 13.37 21.81 29.70
CA LEU A 64 12.48 21.77 28.56
C LEU A 64 12.99 20.72 27.56
N TYR A 65 12.13 19.76 27.23
CA TYR A 65 12.34 18.86 26.11
C TYR A 65 11.44 19.26 24.95
N ALA A 66 11.96 19.21 23.74
CA ALA A 66 11.26 19.60 22.52
C ALA A 66 11.40 18.57 21.42
N SER A 67 10.47 18.60 20.47
CA SER A 67 10.49 17.84 19.23
C SER A 67 10.07 18.77 18.09
N CYS A 68 10.74 18.68 16.94
CA CYS A 68 10.56 19.58 15.81
C CYS A 68 10.70 18.80 14.50
N ASP A 69 9.87 19.09 13.50
CA ASP A 69 9.97 18.55 12.14
C ASP A 69 10.07 19.63 11.05
N TYR A 70 10.58 20.81 11.43
CA TYR A 70 10.64 22.08 10.68
C TYR A 70 9.33 22.88 10.65
N GLU A 71 8.19 22.24 10.40
CA GLU A 71 6.89 22.92 10.26
C GLU A 71 6.11 22.92 11.58
N ASN A 72 6.17 21.81 12.30
CA ASN A 72 5.49 21.57 13.56
C ASN A 72 6.50 21.38 14.70
N TYR A 73 6.09 21.75 15.90
CA TYR A 73 6.85 21.50 17.10
C TYR A 73 5.97 21.13 18.28
N SER A 74 6.52 20.33 19.18
CA SER A 74 5.92 20.01 20.47
C SER A 74 6.97 20.08 21.56
N TRP A 75 6.53 20.30 22.80
CA TRP A 75 7.44 20.42 23.93
C TRP A 75 6.78 20.02 25.24
N ALA A 76 7.60 19.69 26.22
CA ALA A 76 7.22 19.58 27.61
C ALA A 76 8.27 20.28 28.47
N VAL A 77 7.82 20.99 29.50
CA VAL A 77 8.68 21.67 30.46
C VAL A 77 8.18 21.40 31.87
N ASN A 78 9.07 21.05 32.77
CA ASN A 78 8.76 20.87 34.20
C ASN A 78 9.85 21.52 35.05
N LYS A 79 9.61 21.53 36.36
CA LYS A 79 10.61 21.93 37.38
C LYS A 79 10.61 20.98 38.57
N GLY A 80 11.73 20.91 39.28
CA GLY A 80 11.90 20.08 40.47
C GLY A 80 13.33 20.14 41.03
N LYS A 81 13.53 19.57 42.21
CA LYS A 81 14.84 19.45 42.87
C LYS A 81 15.63 18.21 42.44
N ASP A 82 14.91 17.10 42.27
CA ASP A 82 15.48 15.84 41.80
C ASP A 82 15.61 15.88 40.27
N LEU A 83 16.83 16.14 39.80
CA LEU A 83 17.13 16.31 38.39
C LEU A 83 16.84 15.04 37.59
N GLU A 84 17.20 13.86 38.10
CA GLU A 84 17.02 12.60 37.37
C GLU A 84 15.53 12.32 37.14
N LYS A 85 14.69 12.46 38.18
CA LYS A 85 13.23 12.32 38.05
C LYS A 85 12.65 13.39 37.14
N LEU A 86 13.18 14.62 37.20
CA LEU A 86 12.74 15.73 36.39
C LEU A 86 12.97 15.49 34.89
N HIS A 87 14.17 15.04 34.50
CA HIS A 87 14.51 14.68 33.12
C HIS A 87 13.62 13.53 32.62
N LYS A 88 13.52 12.43 33.37
CA LYS A 88 12.69 11.26 33.00
C LYS A 88 11.21 11.65 32.80
N LYS A 89 10.64 12.43 33.72
CA LYS A 89 9.25 12.90 33.63
C LYS A 89 9.02 13.78 32.41
N THR A 90 9.91 14.75 32.19
CA THR A 90 9.75 15.74 31.12
C THR A 90 9.94 15.11 29.75
N TYR A 91 10.93 14.24 29.60
CA TYR A 91 11.14 13.47 28.39
C TYR A 91 9.91 12.61 28.05
N LYS A 92 9.39 11.83 29.02
CA LYS A 92 8.19 10.99 28.82
C LYS A 92 6.98 11.81 28.36
N GLN A 93 6.79 13.00 28.91
CA GLN A 93 5.72 13.91 28.49
C GLN A 93 5.95 14.44 27.07
N CYS A 94 7.16 14.90 26.76
CA CYS A 94 7.49 15.36 25.43
C CYS A 94 7.23 14.26 24.39
N THR A 95 7.70 13.03 24.62
CA THR A 95 7.53 11.90 23.71
C THR A 95 6.05 11.59 23.46
N LYS A 96 5.18 11.74 24.47
CA LYS A 96 3.73 11.59 24.31
C LYS A 96 3.14 12.65 23.37
N TYR A 97 3.60 13.90 23.46
CA TYR A 97 3.15 14.97 22.58
C TYR A 97 3.75 14.86 21.17
N ALA A 98 5.04 14.55 21.06
CA ALA A 98 5.73 14.40 19.79
C ALA A 98 5.08 13.33 18.91
N LYS A 99 4.66 12.19 19.50
CA LYS A 99 3.90 11.15 18.78
C LYS A 99 2.63 11.66 18.09
N LYS A 100 2.01 12.72 18.60
CA LYS A 100 0.77 13.30 18.05
C LYS A 100 1.02 14.44 17.06
N HIS A 101 2.11 15.19 17.23
CA HIS A 101 2.30 16.47 16.54
C HIS A 101 3.45 16.49 15.54
N THR A 102 4.54 15.77 15.79
CA THR A 102 5.75 15.84 14.94
C THR A 102 6.19 14.46 14.43
N GLY A 103 5.85 13.38 15.15
CA GLY A 103 6.38 12.04 14.90
C GLY A 103 7.90 11.92 15.07
N LYS A 104 8.59 12.95 15.59
CA LYS A 104 10.04 12.96 15.81
C LYS A 104 10.38 12.67 17.26
N GLU A 105 11.65 12.35 17.50
CA GLU A 105 12.17 12.17 18.86
C GLU A 105 12.23 13.50 19.61
N CYS A 106 12.24 13.41 20.94
CA CYS A 106 12.41 14.56 21.82
C CYS A 106 13.87 14.73 22.22
N TYR A 107 14.30 15.98 22.33
CA TYR A 107 15.63 16.36 22.76
C TYR A 107 15.59 17.39 23.88
N LEU A 108 16.63 17.42 24.71
CA LEU A 108 16.78 18.47 25.71
C LEU A 108 17.07 19.79 24.98
N TYR A 109 16.19 20.77 25.17
CA TYR A 109 16.28 22.06 24.52
C TYR A 109 16.91 23.11 25.45
N ALA A 110 16.43 23.18 26.69
CA ALA A 110 16.86 24.18 27.65
C ALA A 110 16.89 23.64 29.09
N VAL A 111 17.80 24.17 29.89
CA VAL A 111 17.86 24.01 31.35
C VAL A 111 17.82 25.41 31.94
N ASN A 112 16.76 25.71 32.69
CA ASN A 112 16.45 27.09 33.09
C ASN A 112 16.45 28.02 31.86
N GLU A 113 17.10 29.19 31.96
CA GLU A 113 17.16 30.18 30.88
C GLU A 113 18.15 29.79 29.77
N GLU A 114 19.04 28.83 30.04
CA GLU A 114 20.08 28.42 29.10
C GLU A 114 19.55 27.43 28.07
N ILE A 115 19.73 27.78 26.79
CA ILE A 115 19.46 26.86 25.68
C ILE A 115 20.70 25.97 25.52
N VAL A 116 20.55 24.72 25.91
CA VAL A 116 21.64 23.72 25.88
C VAL A 116 21.64 22.91 24.58
N TRP A 117 20.65 23.12 23.72
CA TRP A 117 20.56 22.45 22.43
C TRP A 117 21.73 22.78 21.49
N LYS A 118 22.38 21.74 20.99
CA LYS A 118 23.41 21.83 19.95
C LYS A 118 23.07 20.89 18.80
N TYR A 119 23.07 21.42 17.57
CA TYR A 119 22.83 20.61 16.39
C TYR A 119 24.12 19.93 15.93
N ASP A 120 24.18 18.60 16.08
CA ASP A 120 25.31 17.81 15.62
C ASP A 120 25.12 17.38 14.15
N LYS A 121 25.58 18.24 13.24
CA LYS A 121 25.56 17.98 11.80
C LYS A 121 26.33 16.72 11.43
N ALA A 122 27.45 16.44 12.09
CA ALA A 122 28.30 15.29 11.80
C ALA A 122 27.56 13.99 12.18
N LYS A 123 26.99 13.93 13.38
CA LYS A 123 26.16 12.80 13.83
C LYS A 123 24.91 12.63 12.97
N ALA A 124 24.23 13.71 12.59
CA ALA A 124 23.10 13.65 11.67
C ALA A 124 23.49 13.10 10.28
N SER A 125 24.63 13.54 9.73
CA SER A 125 25.16 13.02 8.45
C SER A 125 25.57 11.55 8.57
N THR A 126 26.23 11.15 9.65
CA THR A 126 26.58 9.74 9.91
C THR A 126 25.33 8.87 10.00
N ILE A 127 24.29 9.30 10.72
CA ILE A 127 23.01 8.57 10.78
C ILE A 127 22.38 8.43 9.38
N ALA A 128 22.38 9.50 8.57
CA ALA A 128 21.87 9.44 7.21
C ALA A 128 22.66 8.46 6.32
N LYS A 129 24.00 8.53 6.37
CA LYS A 129 24.89 7.60 5.66
C LYS A 129 24.67 6.15 6.10
N THR A 130 24.55 5.90 7.40
CA THR A 130 24.26 4.57 7.94
C THR A 130 22.90 4.06 7.46
N LYS A 131 21.85 4.89 7.44
CA LYS A 131 20.53 4.49 6.90
C LYS A 131 20.60 4.10 5.42
N ILE A 132 21.34 4.86 4.61
CA ILE A 132 21.56 4.55 3.19
C ILE A 132 22.33 3.22 3.05
N ALA A 133 23.40 3.03 3.82
CA ALA A 133 24.19 1.80 3.79
C ALA A 133 23.36 0.57 4.20
N VAL A 134 22.52 0.70 5.24
CA VAL A 134 21.61 -0.36 5.68
C VAL A 134 20.57 -0.68 4.61
N ALA A 135 19.98 0.33 3.97
CA ALA A 135 19.03 0.13 2.88
C ALA A 135 19.67 -0.60 1.69
N LYS A 136 20.88 -0.18 1.27
CA LYS A 136 21.64 -0.82 0.20
C LYS A 136 22.00 -2.27 0.53
N ALA A 137 22.48 -2.53 1.76
CA ALA A 137 22.80 -3.88 2.20
C ALA A 137 21.56 -4.79 2.23
N LEU A 138 20.39 -4.25 2.59
CA LEU A 138 19.12 -4.99 2.56
C LEU A 138 18.68 -5.28 1.13
N GLU A 139 18.82 -4.32 0.22
CA GLU A 139 18.53 -4.51 -1.20
C GLU A 139 19.43 -5.59 -1.82
N GLU A 140 20.75 -5.53 -1.60
CA GLU A 140 21.70 -6.56 -2.06
C GLU A 140 21.40 -7.94 -1.47
N LYS A 141 20.99 -8.00 -0.20
CA LYS A 141 20.55 -9.24 0.45
C LYS A 141 19.29 -9.78 -0.23
N ASN A 142 18.32 -8.91 -0.53
CA ASN A 142 17.07 -9.30 -1.17
C ASN A 142 17.29 -9.80 -2.59
N VAL A 143 18.13 -9.13 -3.39
CA VAL A 143 18.51 -9.61 -4.74
C VAL A 143 18.99 -11.06 -4.67
N LYS A 144 19.95 -11.37 -3.77
CA LYS A 144 20.47 -12.73 -3.61
C LYS A 144 19.42 -13.74 -3.13
N MET A 145 18.54 -13.32 -2.22
CA MET A 145 17.49 -14.18 -1.67
C MET A 145 16.37 -14.43 -2.69
N ASP A 146 16.08 -13.45 -3.52
CA ASP A 146 14.99 -13.49 -4.48
C ASP A 146 15.41 -14.20 -5.76
N THR A 147 16.70 -14.21 -6.14
CA THR A 147 17.18 -14.99 -7.29
C THR A 147 16.95 -16.49 -7.05
N LYS A 148 15.87 -17.00 -7.64
CA LYS A 148 15.44 -18.40 -7.54
C LYS A 148 15.19 -18.97 -8.94
N PRO A 149 15.44 -20.27 -9.17
CA PRO A 149 15.12 -20.91 -10.45
C PRO A 149 13.63 -20.77 -10.79
N GLY A 150 13.33 -20.48 -12.06
CA GLY A 150 11.96 -20.34 -12.56
C GLY A 150 11.26 -19.01 -12.21
N ARG A 151 11.94 -18.10 -11.50
CA ARG A 151 11.40 -16.77 -11.18
C ARG A 151 11.79 -15.75 -12.26
N PHE A 152 10.82 -14.95 -12.65
CA PHE A 152 11.00 -13.83 -13.58
C PHE A 152 10.84 -12.51 -12.84
N PHE A 153 11.72 -11.54 -13.12
CA PHE A 153 11.69 -10.20 -12.52
C PHE A 153 11.16 -9.14 -13.48
N GLU A 154 10.90 -9.54 -14.71
CA GLU A 154 10.36 -8.74 -15.80
C GLU A 154 9.25 -9.56 -16.49
N ASP A 155 8.30 -8.83 -17.06
CA ASP A 155 7.24 -9.36 -17.91
C ASP A 155 7.87 -10.06 -19.13
N GLN A 156 7.52 -11.32 -19.38
CA GLN A 156 8.16 -12.10 -20.43
C GLN A 156 7.59 -11.72 -21.80
N PRO A 157 8.29 -12.06 -22.91
CA PRO A 157 7.78 -11.78 -24.24
C PRO A 157 6.44 -12.48 -24.51
N ASP A 158 5.45 -11.68 -24.87
CA ASP A 158 4.09 -12.13 -25.20
C ASP A 158 4.07 -13.19 -26.30
N VAL A 159 3.22 -14.22 -26.14
CA VAL A 159 2.96 -15.23 -27.18
C VAL A 159 2.08 -14.66 -28.29
N SER A 160 1.28 -13.63 -28.01
CA SER A 160 0.43 -12.93 -28.99
C SER A 160 0.31 -11.45 -28.64
N ASP A 161 0.10 -10.59 -29.64
CA ASP A 161 -0.18 -9.14 -29.46
C ASP A 161 -1.67 -8.84 -29.10
N ASP A 162 -2.40 -9.84 -28.61
CA ASP A 162 -3.78 -9.67 -28.13
C ASP A 162 -3.80 -9.11 -26.69
N TYR A 163 -4.96 -8.63 -26.27
CA TYR A 163 -5.21 -8.14 -24.92
C TYR A 163 -5.16 -9.28 -23.90
N GLN A 164 -4.50 -9.04 -22.77
CA GLN A 164 -4.25 -10.10 -21.80
C GLN A 164 -4.16 -9.61 -20.35
N ILE A 165 -4.47 -10.52 -19.42
CA ILE A 165 -4.28 -10.30 -17.99
C ILE A 165 -2.90 -10.83 -17.61
N HIS A 166 -1.98 -9.94 -17.24
CA HIS A 166 -0.66 -10.27 -16.72
C HIS A 166 -0.66 -10.36 -15.20
N PHE A 167 0.15 -11.26 -14.63
CA PHE A 167 0.14 -11.54 -13.20
C PHE A 167 1.41 -11.09 -12.51
N ILE A 168 1.26 -10.50 -11.33
CA ILE A 168 2.39 -10.00 -10.54
C ILE A 168 2.32 -10.63 -9.16
N TYR A 169 3.43 -11.17 -8.65
CA TYR A 169 3.56 -11.50 -7.23
C TYR A 169 4.38 -10.43 -6.53
N LEU A 170 3.75 -9.72 -5.59
CA LEU A 170 4.29 -8.50 -4.98
C LEU A 170 4.63 -8.71 -3.51
N LEU A 171 5.84 -8.29 -3.12
CA LEU A 171 6.30 -8.27 -1.74
C LEU A 171 6.78 -6.87 -1.31
N THR A 172 6.68 -6.59 -0.02
CA THR A 172 7.36 -5.43 0.59
C THR A 172 8.87 -5.70 0.71
N LEU A 173 9.64 -4.64 0.95
CA LEU A 173 11.10 -4.70 1.12
C LEU A 173 11.53 -5.74 2.18
N ASP A 174 10.76 -5.81 3.26
CA ASP A 174 10.95 -6.65 4.43
C ASP A 174 10.01 -7.87 4.46
N GLY A 175 9.24 -8.09 3.39
CA GLY A 175 8.23 -9.14 3.31
C GLY A 175 8.83 -10.52 3.17
N LYS A 176 8.28 -11.50 3.90
CA LYS A 176 8.65 -12.91 3.73
C LYS A 176 8.17 -13.41 2.38
N ASP A 177 9.07 -14.03 1.62
CA ASP A 177 8.73 -14.69 0.39
C ASP A 177 8.10 -16.07 0.65
N THR A 178 6.88 -16.28 0.13
CA THR A 178 6.16 -17.56 0.11
C THR A 178 6.11 -18.20 -1.27
N GLU A 179 6.89 -17.67 -2.22
CA GLU A 179 7.15 -18.28 -3.54
C GLU A 179 5.87 -18.52 -4.36
N LEU A 180 4.88 -17.64 -4.26
CA LEU A 180 3.59 -17.84 -4.92
C LEU A 180 3.69 -17.82 -6.45
N ASP A 181 4.70 -17.13 -6.98
CA ASP A 181 5.07 -17.05 -8.39
C ASP A 181 5.60 -18.40 -8.94
N ILE A 182 6.45 -19.08 -8.17
CA ILE A 182 7.13 -20.30 -8.64
C ILE A 182 6.58 -21.60 -8.05
N SER A 183 5.77 -21.55 -6.99
CA SER A 183 5.13 -22.73 -6.38
C SER A 183 3.95 -23.29 -7.17
N GLY A 184 3.54 -22.62 -8.27
CA GLY A 184 2.34 -22.94 -9.04
C GLY A 184 1.03 -22.56 -8.35
N TRP A 185 1.07 -21.89 -7.19
CA TRP A 185 -0.15 -21.50 -6.47
C TRP A 185 -0.98 -20.48 -7.24
N ILE A 186 -0.35 -19.41 -7.78
CA ILE A 186 -1.05 -18.38 -8.56
C ILE A 186 -1.66 -19.00 -9.81
N GLU A 187 -0.87 -19.77 -10.57
CA GLU A 187 -1.33 -20.44 -11.78
C GLU A 187 -2.54 -21.35 -11.52
N LYS A 188 -2.45 -22.24 -10.54
CA LYS A 188 -3.56 -23.13 -10.17
C LYS A 188 -4.80 -22.34 -9.77
N ARG A 189 -4.60 -21.24 -9.03
CA ARG A 189 -5.69 -20.39 -8.56
C ARG A 189 -6.39 -19.69 -9.73
N ILE A 190 -5.64 -19.05 -10.61
CA ILE A 190 -6.16 -18.33 -11.77
C ILE A 190 -6.86 -19.28 -12.74
N LYS A 191 -6.29 -20.46 -13.02
CA LYS A 191 -6.97 -21.49 -13.83
C LYS A 191 -8.32 -21.89 -13.21
N THR A 192 -8.40 -21.99 -11.88
CA THR A 192 -9.66 -22.29 -11.17
C THR A 192 -10.67 -21.14 -11.28
N VAL A 193 -10.23 -19.90 -11.07
CA VAL A 193 -11.05 -18.69 -11.19
C VAL A 193 -11.58 -18.53 -12.62
N ASN A 194 -10.73 -18.72 -13.63
CA ASN A 194 -11.13 -18.59 -15.03
C ASN A 194 -12.15 -19.67 -15.43
N LYS A 195 -11.96 -20.90 -14.96
CA LYS A 195 -12.94 -21.99 -15.14
C LYS A 195 -14.26 -21.71 -14.42
N LYS A 196 -14.24 -21.03 -13.27
CA LYS A 196 -15.46 -20.57 -12.58
C LYS A 196 -16.17 -19.50 -13.38
N PHE A 197 -15.44 -18.51 -13.92
CA PHE A 197 -16.02 -17.50 -14.80
C PHE A 197 -16.69 -18.13 -16.01
N LEU A 198 -16.01 -19.08 -16.69
CA LEU A 198 -16.56 -19.83 -17.82
C LEU A 198 -17.89 -20.51 -17.48
N LYS A 199 -17.96 -21.20 -16.34
CA LYS A 199 -19.17 -21.89 -15.89
C LYS A 199 -20.29 -20.92 -15.48
N MET A 200 -19.95 -19.84 -14.78
CA MET A 200 -20.92 -18.86 -14.27
C MET A 200 -21.51 -18.05 -15.42
N SER A 201 -20.70 -17.61 -16.37
CA SER A 201 -21.13 -16.87 -17.54
C SER A 201 -21.98 -17.72 -18.49
N ALA A 202 -21.66 -19.00 -18.68
CA ALA A 202 -22.46 -19.92 -19.47
C ALA A 202 -23.90 -20.11 -18.92
N LYS A 203 -24.05 -20.04 -17.59
CA LYS A 203 -25.33 -20.15 -16.89
C LYS A 203 -26.18 -18.88 -16.96
N ASN A 204 -25.60 -17.73 -17.35
CA ASN A 204 -26.38 -16.51 -17.51
C ASN A 204 -27.43 -16.70 -18.63
N LYS A 205 -28.67 -16.28 -18.38
CA LYS A 205 -29.82 -16.55 -19.25
C LYS A 205 -29.67 -16.02 -20.68
N LYS A 206 -28.88 -14.95 -20.89
CA LYS A 206 -28.61 -14.37 -22.23
C LYS A 206 -27.34 -14.92 -22.88
N SER A 207 -26.66 -15.88 -22.26
CA SER A 207 -25.45 -16.50 -22.80
C SER A 207 -25.73 -17.68 -23.71
N ASN A 208 -26.95 -18.23 -23.74
CA ASN A 208 -27.31 -19.41 -24.54
C ASN A 208 -26.34 -20.59 -24.34
N GLY A 209 -25.85 -20.78 -23.11
CA GLY A 209 -24.88 -21.82 -22.76
C GLY A 209 -23.43 -21.54 -23.15
N ILE A 210 -23.14 -20.43 -23.84
CA ILE A 210 -21.79 -20.05 -24.24
C ILE A 210 -21.12 -19.25 -23.11
N GLY A 211 -20.16 -19.88 -22.43
CA GLY A 211 -19.38 -19.23 -21.40
C GLY A 211 -18.25 -18.36 -21.96
N GLN A 212 -17.76 -17.45 -21.12
CA GLN A 212 -16.58 -16.62 -21.37
C GLN A 212 -15.53 -16.80 -20.28
N GLN A 213 -14.28 -16.59 -20.67
CA GLN A 213 -13.12 -16.61 -19.79
C GLN A 213 -12.20 -15.44 -20.13
N PHE A 214 -11.33 -15.05 -19.21
CA PHE A 214 -10.29 -14.05 -19.46
C PHE A 214 -9.19 -14.61 -20.34
N LYS A 215 -8.63 -13.75 -21.18
CA LYS A 215 -7.38 -13.98 -21.91
C LYS A 215 -6.21 -13.82 -20.94
N LEU A 216 -5.58 -14.92 -20.58
CA LEU A 216 -4.48 -14.94 -19.62
C LEU A 216 -3.16 -14.73 -20.37
N ASP A 217 -2.24 -14.00 -19.77
CA ASP A 217 -0.87 -13.90 -20.25
C ASP A 217 -0.12 -15.20 -19.96
N MET A 218 0.42 -15.82 -21.02
CA MET A 218 1.01 -17.15 -20.97
C MET A 218 2.43 -17.10 -21.54
N THR A 219 3.33 -17.88 -20.95
CA THR A 219 4.68 -18.09 -21.49
C THR A 219 4.62 -18.94 -22.75
N LYS A 220 5.73 -18.99 -23.51
CA LYS A 220 5.86 -19.83 -24.71
C LYS A 220 5.69 -21.33 -24.41
N GLU A 221 5.99 -21.74 -23.19
CA GLU A 221 5.84 -23.10 -22.68
C GLU A 221 4.39 -23.41 -22.25
N GLY A 222 3.48 -22.43 -22.31
CA GLY A 222 2.07 -22.59 -21.97
C GLY A 222 1.77 -22.51 -20.46
N ASN A 223 2.70 -21.98 -19.66
CA ASN A 223 2.49 -21.68 -18.25
C ASN A 223 1.95 -20.26 -18.08
N LEU A 224 1.36 -19.95 -16.92
CA LEU A 224 0.93 -18.58 -16.63
C LEU A 224 2.17 -17.68 -16.51
N ASP A 225 2.19 -16.52 -17.17
CA ASP A 225 3.27 -15.57 -16.96
C ASP A 225 3.07 -14.79 -15.66
N VAL A 226 4.04 -14.88 -14.76
CA VAL A 226 4.00 -14.26 -13.44
C VAL A 226 5.31 -13.54 -13.15
N THR A 227 5.23 -12.22 -13.03
CA THR A 227 6.39 -11.39 -12.66
C THR A 227 6.52 -11.25 -11.15
N PHE A 228 7.68 -11.55 -10.59
CA PHE A 228 8.03 -11.29 -9.20
C PHE A 228 8.49 -9.84 -9.02
N VAL A 229 7.89 -9.15 -8.04
CA VAL A 229 8.27 -7.78 -7.68
C VAL A 229 8.47 -7.67 -6.18
N ARG A 230 9.68 -7.29 -5.75
CA ARG A 230 9.91 -6.76 -4.41
C ARG A 230 9.98 -5.25 -4.43
N MET A 231 9.12 -4.60 -3.65
CA MET A 231 9.14 -3.15 -3.53
C MET A 231 10.32 -2.67 -2.69
N ASN A 232 10.87 -1.51 -3.03
CA ASN A 232 11.73 -0.75 -2.12
C ASN A 232 10.90 0.06 -1.09
N ILE A 233 9.86 -0.58 -0.53
CA ILE A 233 8.93 -0.01 0.44
C ILE A 233 8.71 -1.06 1.53
N SER A 234 9.05 -0.74 2.76
CA SER A 234 8.79 -1.61 3.93
C SER A 234 7.31 -1.67 4.28
N LYS A 235 6.89 -2.73 4.99
CA LYS A 235 5.52 -2.84 5.50
C LYS A 235 5.12 -1.63 6.35
N LYS A 236 6.04 -1.14 7.18
CA LYS A 236 5.81 0.04 8.01
C LYS A 236 5.52 1.29 7.18
N GLN A 237 6.22 1.51 6.06
CA GLN A 237 5.93 2.64 5.17
C GLN A 237 4.61 2.45 4.44
N LEU A 238 4.32 1.21 4.04
CA LEU A 238 3.09 0.85 3.35
C LEU A 238 1.83 1.03 4.22
N ASP A 239 1.98 0.92 5.54
CA ASP A 239 0.90 1.11 6.52
C ASP A 239 0.66 2.56 6.97
N ILE A 240 1.47 3.52 6.48
CA ILE A 240 1.26 4.95 6.74
C ILE A 240 -0.07 5.44 6.13
N PRO A 241 -0.35 5.26 4.82
CA PRO A 241 -1.64 5.61 4.27
C PRO A 241 -2.77 4.71 4.82
N ASP A 242 -4.02 5.10 4.58
CA ASP A 242 -5.15 4.24 4.92
C ASP A 242 -5.20 2.99 4.06
N TYR A 243 -5.12 3.19 2.74
CA TYR A 243 -5.05 2.13 1.77
C TYR A 243 -3.71 2.18 1.03
N PRO A 244 -2.99 1.05 0.91
CA PRO A 244 -1.66 1.05 0.32
C PRO A 244 -1.68 1.10 -1.22
N ASN A 245 -2.85 0.95 -1.85
CA ASN A 245 -3.05 0.98 -3.29
C ASN A 245 -2.54 2.26 -3.97
N ASN A 246 -2.61 3.40 -3.25
CA ASN A 246 -2.07 4.69 -3.71
C ASN A 246 -0.54 4.70 -3.82
N LEU A 247 0.15 3.76 -3.18
CA LEU A 247 1.60 3.54 -3.31
C LEU A 247 1.91 2.41 -4.29
N ILE A 248 1.12 1.32 -4.24
CA ILE A 248 1.35 0.11 -5.04
C ILE A 248 1.20 0.39 -6.54
N TYR A 249 0.07 0.94 -7.00
CA TYR A 249 -0.16 1.09 -8.44
C TYR A 249 0.84 2.05 -9.10
N PRO A 250 1.15 3.24 -8.55
CA PRO A 250 2.19 4.10 -9.13
C PRO A 250 3.59 3.47 -9.07
N TYR A 251 3.90 2.65 -8.06
CA TYR A 251 5.17 1.93 -7.98
C TYR A 251 5.30 0.93 -9.13
N LEU A 252 4.27 0.13 -9.38
CA LEU A 252 4.24 -0.86 -10.46
C LEU A 252 4.31 -0.18 -11.84
N ARG A 253 3.56 0.89 -12.09
CA ARG A 253 3.69 1.61 -13.38
C ARG A 253 5.10 2.18 -13.60
N LYS A 254 5.74 2.73 -12.55
CA LYS A 254 7.14 3.17 -12.63
C LYS A 254 8.13 2.03 -12.90
N LYS A 255 7.72 0.78 -12.68
CA LYS A 255 8.48 -0.43 -13.01
C LYS A 255 8.20 -0.97 -14.43
N GLY A 256 7.39 -0.27 -15.22
CA GLY A 256 7.10 -0.65 -16.62
C GLY A 256 5.80 -1.45 -16.80
N PHE A 257 5.00 -1.63 -15.74
CA PHE A 257 3.68 -2.25 -15.87
C PHE A 257 2.65 -1.22 -16.34
N ASP A 258 2.77 -0.76 -17.58
CA ASP A 258 1.95 0.33 -18.14
C ASP A 258 1.46 0.10 -19.58
N ASN A 259 1.52 -1.12 -20.09
CA ASN A 259 1.00 -1.47 -21.41
C ASN A 259 -0.54 -1.36 -21.45
N PRO A 260 -1.15 -0.55 -22.34
CA PRO A 260 -2.60 -0.40 -22.43
C PRO A 260 -3.34 -1.69 -22.84
N LYS A 261 -2.65 -2.65 -23.49
CA LYS A 261 -3.22 -3.96 -23.81
C LYS A 261 -3.15 -4.97 -22.66
N LYS A 262 -2.61 -4.58 -21.50
CA LYS A 262 -2.50 -5.44 -20.33
C LYS A 262 -3.33 -4.93 -19.15
N VAL A 263 -4.01 -5.86 -18.49
CA VAL A 263 -4.46 -5.67 -17.11
C VAL A 263 -3.45 -6.34 -16.19
N TYR A 264 -3.06 -5.65 -15.12
CA TYR A 264 -2.08 -6.16 -14.17
C TYR A 264 -2.77 -6.67 -12.90
N ALA A 265 -2.88 -7.99 -12.78
CA ALA A 265 -3.45 -8.69 -11.64
C ALA A 265 -2.36 -9.02 -10.60
N THR A 266 -2.30 -8.21 -9.54
CA THR A 266 -1.26 -8.31 -8.52
C THR A 266 -1.70 -9.18 -7.34
N PHE A 267 -0.91 -10.19 -6.97
CA PHE A 267 -1.05 -10.98 -5.76
C PHE A 267 -0.02 -10.50 -4.74
N ALA A 268 -0.46 -9.77 -3.72
CA ALA A 268 0.39 -9.29 -2.64
C ALA A 268 0.61 -10.39 -1.60
N GLY A 269 1.86 -10.61 -1.21
CA GLY A 269 2.25 -11.56 -0.14
C GLY A 269 2.10 -11.01 1.29
N PHE A 270 1.29 -9.97 1.48
CA PHE A 270 1.08 -9.30 2.76
C PHE A 270 -0.38 -8.88 2.93
N LYS A 271 -0.79 -8.57 4.17
CA LYS A 271 -2.09 -7.96 4.49
C LYS A 271 -1.97 -6.44 4.56
N THR A 272 -3.06 -5.71 4.34
CA THR A 272 -3.11 -4.30 4.71
C THR A 272 -3.16 -4.14 6.22
N LYS A 273 -3.10 -2.89 6.70
CA LYS A 273 -3.30 -2.60 8.14
C LYS A 273 -4.71 -2.95 8.63
N HIS A 274 -5.68 -3.14 7.72
CA HIS A 274 -7.04 -3.60 8.01
C HIS A 274 -7.12 -5.14 8.17
N GLY A 275 -6.01 -5.86 7.98
CA GLY A 275 -5.94 -7.28 8.28
C GLY A 275 -6.77 -8.12 7.33
N ASN A 276 -7.73 -8.89 7.85
CA ASN A 276 -8.56 -9.81 7.07
C ASN A 276 -9.81 -9.15 6.49
N SER A 277 -10.12 -7.89 6.81
CA SER A 277 -11.32 -7.23 6.28
C SER A 277 -11.12 -6.63 4.90
N ASP A 278 -9.92 -6.78 4.33
CA ASP A 278 -9.48 -6.15 3.09
C ASP A 278 -8.83 -7.21 2.21
N GLY A 279 -9.62 -7.76 1.29
CA GLY A 279 -9.23 -8.88 0.43
C GLY A 279 -8.53 -8.43 -0.85
N GLY A 280 -8.85 -7.24 -1.34
CA GLY A 280 -8.35 -6.74 -2.61
C GLY A 280 -8.98 -5.40 -2.99
N GLU A 281 -8.47 -4.86 -4.09
CA GLU A 281 -9.04 -3.72 -4.79
C GLU A 281 -8.70 -3.86 -6.28
N GLY A 282 -9.70 -3.68 -7.14
CA GLY A 282 -9.57 -3.66 -8.59
C GLY A 282 -10.18 -2.41 -9.19
N PHE A 283 -9.53 -1.88 -10.23
CA PHE A 283 -10.02 -0.82 -11.12
C PHE A 283 -9.28 -0.91 -12.45
N VAL A 284 -9.65 -0.15 -13.48
CA VAL A 284 -8.92 -0.15 -14.75
C VAL A 284 -7.53 0.51 -14.57
N PRO A 285 -6.40 -0.10 -15.03
CA PRO A 285 -6.22 -1.47 -15.53
C PRO A 285 -5.52 -2.40 -14.51
N MET A 286 -5.65 -2.14 -13.21
CA MET A 286 -4.88 -2.83 -12.17
C MET A 286 -5.75 -3.32 -11.03
N MET A 287 -5.40 -4.49 -10.51
CA MET A 287 -5.96 -5.00 -9.26
C MET A 287 -4.86 -5.48 -8.32
N VAL A 288 -5.18 -5.53 -7.03
CA VAL A 288 -4.40 -6.22 -6.03
C VAL A 288 -5.27 -7.17 -5.22
N ILE A 289 -4.72 -8.34 -4.91
CA ILE A 289 -5.27 -9.32 -3.98
C ILE A 289 -4.30 -9.44 -2.81
N TYR A 290 -4.78 -9.15 -1.60
CA TYR A 290 -4.02 -9.37 -0.38
C TYR A 290 -4.09 -10.85 -0.01
N THR A 291 -3.21 -11.64 -0.61
CA THR A 291 -3.27 -13.11 -0.61
C THR A 291 -3.45 -13.71 0.79
N PRO A 292 -2.71 -13.27 1.84
CA PRO A 292 -2.91 -13.81 3.18
C PRO A 292 -4.27 -13.46 3.80
N ALA A 293 -4.93 -12.37 3.39
CA ALA A 293 -6.25 -11.99 3.87
C ALA A 293 -7.33 -12.85 3.19
N VAL A 294 -7.35 -12.91 1.86
CA VAL A 294 -8.37 -13.70 1.12
C VAL A 294 -8.30 -15.19 1.41
N LYS A 295 -7.11 -15.73 1.72
CA LYS A 295 -6.97 -17.13 2.16
C LYS A 295 -7.79 -17.45 3.42
N THR A 296 -8.11 -16.45 4.25
CA THR A 296 -8.90 -16.64 5.47
C THR A 296 -10.40 -16.83 5.20
N TYR A 297 -10.88 -16.45 4.02
CA TYR A 297 -12.27 -16.65 3.62
C TYR A 297 -12.57 -18.08 3.19
N GLY A 298 -11.54 -18.93 3.02
CA GLY A 298 -11.69 -20.24 2.44
C GLY A 298 -11.71 -20.22 0.91
N GLN A 299 -11.55 -21.39 0.32
CA GLN A 299 -11.28 -21.50 -1.12
C GLN A 299 -12.41 -21.01 -2.04
N PRO A 300 -13.69 -21.38 -1.82
CA PRO A 300 -14.76 -20.96 -2.72
C PRO A 300 -14.91 -19.44 -2.80
N ASP A 301 -14.83 -18.76 -1.65
CA ASP A 301 -15.03 -17.32 -1.55
C ASP A 301 -13.80 -16.54 -2.01
N MET A 302 -12.59 -17.02 -1.73
CA MET A 302 -11.36 -16.46 -2.32
C MET A 302 -11.43 -16.43 -3.85
N ASP A 303 -11.92 -17.49 -4.49
CA ASP A 303 -12.06 -17.53 -5.94
C ASP A 303 -13.07 -16.49 -6.45
N LEU A 304 -14.16 -16.27 -5.70
CA LEU A 304 -15.15 -15.26 -6.03
C LEU A 304 -14.59 -13.85 -5.85
N VAL A 305 -13.82 -13.59 -4.80
CA VAL A 305 -13.16 -12.29 -4.58
C VAL A 305 -12.14 -12.01 -5.70
N ILE A 306 -11.33 -12.98 -6.11
CA ILE A 306 -10.40 -12.77 -7.23
C ILE A 306 -11.16 -12.45 -8.53
N LEU A 307 -12.26 -13.17 -8.80
CA LEU A 307 -13.11 -12.91 -9.96
C LEU A 307 -13.78 -11.52 -9.89
N HIS A 308 -14.22 -11.13 -8.70
CA HIS A 308 -14.81 -9.81 -8.41
C HIS A 308 -13.82 -8.69 -8.75
N GLU A 309 -12.58 -8.77 -8.25
CA GLU A 309 -11.58 -7.74 -8.56
C GLU A 309 -11.20 -7.73 -10.04
N LEU A 310 -11.13 -8.89 -10.71
CA LEU A 310 -10.93 -8.97 -12.15
C LEU A 310 -12.05 -8.26 -12.91
N PHE A 311 -13.30 -8.36 -12.47
CA PHE A 311 -14.42 -7.65 -13.10
C PHE A 311 -14.27 -6.13 -12.95
N HIS A 312 -13.78 -5.65 -11.80
CA HIS A 312 -13.50 -4.22 -11.64
C HIS A 312 -12.35 -3.71 -12.52
N THR A 313 -11.38 -4.55 -12.91
CA THR A 313 -10.39 -4.16 -13.93
C THR A 313 -10.98 -3.88 -15.30
N GLN A 314 -12.23 -4.29 -15.52
CA GLN A 314 -13.03 -4.05 -16.72
C GLN A 314 -14.07 -2.93 -16.50
N ALA A 315 -13.92 -2.17 -15.40
CA ALA A 315 -14.85 -1.17 -14.89
C ALA A 315 -16.27 -1.68 -14.59
N ALA A 316 -16.49 -3.00 -14.53
CA ALA A 316 -17.81 -3.58 -14.31
C ALA A 316 -18.44 -3.13 -12.97
N ALA A 317 -19.78 -3.12 -12.96
CA ALA A 317 -20.69 -2.30 -12.13
C ALA A 317 -20.86 -0.85 -12.64
N TYR A 318 -20.94 -0.66 -13.96
CA TYR A 318 -21.02 0.64 -14.64
C TYR A 318 -22.10 1.56 -14.06
N GLY A 319 -21.84 2.88 -14.06
CA GLY A 319 -22.78 3.89 -13.56
C GLY A 319 -24.15 3.86 -14.25
N CYS A 320 -24.18 3.49 -15.54
CA CYS A 320 -25.39 3.29 -16.33
C CYS A 320 -26.20 2.03 -15.98
N GLY A 321 -25.71 1.16 -15.10
CA GLY A 321 -26.40 -0.03 -14.64
C GLY A 321 -27.55 0.27 -13.65
N LYS A 322 -28.73 -0.33 -13.86
CA LYS A 322 -29.96 -0.01 -13.10
C LYS A 322 -29.89 -0.32 -11.60
N ARG A 323 -29.04 -1.25 -11.19
CA ARG A 323 -28.83 -1.64 -9.78
C ARG A 323 -27.43 -1.33 -9.28
N THR A 324 -26.69 -0.49 -10.00
CA THR A 324 -25.38 -0.02 -9.55
C THR A 324 -25.54 0.72 -8.22
N TYR A 325 -24.64 0.45 -7.29
CA TYR A 325 -24.72 0.85 -5.89
C TYR A 325 -23.34 1.15 -5.35
N LYS A 326 -23.26 2.17 -4.47
CA LYS A 326 -22.00 2.70 -3.94
C LYS A 326 -20.93 2.96 -5.02
N GLY A 327 -21.37 3.27 -6.24
CA GLY A 327 -20.53 3.66 -7.38
C GLY A 327 -19.58 2.59 -7.94
N ALA A 328 -19.56 1.37 -7.40
CA ALA A 328 -18.69 0.29 -7.88
C ALA A 328 -19.25 -1.11 -7.62
N HIS A 329 -20.46 -1.24 -7.08
CA HIS A 329 -21.05 -2.54 -6.72
C HIS A 329 -22.47 -2.65 -7.27
N VAL A 330 -23.10 -3.79 -7.08
CA VAL A 330 -24.48 -4.06 -7.50
C VAL A 330 -25.32 -4.48 -6.29
N LYS A 331 -26.61 -4.11 -6.28
CA LYS A 331 -27.56 -4.59 -5.24
C LYS A 331 -28.00 -6.02 -5.49
N GLY A 332 -28.12 -6.81 -4.42
CA GLY A 332 -28.65 -8.18 -4.44
C GLY A 332 -27.55 -9.23 -4.61
N SER A 333 -27.94 -10.49 -4.82
CA SER A 333 -27.00 -11.59 -5.03
C SER A 333 -26.31 -11.46 -6.38
N ASP A 334 -25.02 -11.13 -6.33
CA ASP A 334 -24.18 -10.96 -7.51
C ASP A 334 -22.70 -11.19 -7.14
N ILE A 335 -21.83 -11.44 -8.12
CA ILE A 335 -20.39 -11.47 -7.91
C ILE A 335 -19.85 -10.08 -7.58
N LEU A 336 -20.47 -9.00 -8.08
CA LEU A 336 -20.17 -7.60 -7.76
C LEU A 336 -21.05 -7.03 -6.63
N ALA A 337 -21.67 -7.91 -5.84
CA ALA A 337 -22.47 -7.47 -4.69
C ALA A 337 -21.60 -6.81 -3.61
N VAL A 338 -22.17 -5.81 -2.95
CA VAL A 338 -21.55 -5.21 -1.76
C VAL A 338 -21.61 -6.22 -0.59
N ASP A 339 -20.52 -6.30 0.19
CA ASP A 339 -20.35 -7.08 1.42
C ASP A 339 -20.40 -8.62 1.28
N THR A 340 -21.20 -9.20 0.39
CA THR A 340 -21.33 -10.66 0.23
C THR A 340 -21.39 -11.06 -1.25
N VAL A 341 -20.25 -11.50 -1.77
CA VAL A 341 -20.14 -12.01 -3.15
C VAL A 341 -20.87 -13.35 -3.28
N THR A 342 -21.52 -13.57 -4.42
CA THR A 342 -22.18 -14.84 -4.74
C THR A 342 -21.76 -15.37 -6.10
N SER A 343 -21.99 -16.64 -6.36
CA SER A 343 -21.67 -17.29 -7.64
C SER A 343 -22.71 -17.00 -8.73
N SER A 344 -23.04 -15.73 -8.95
CA SER A 344 -23.96 -15.28 -10.01
C SER A 344 -23.38 -14.07 -10.75
N ILE A 345 -23.67 -13.94 -12.04
CA ILE A 345 -23.20 -12.83 -12.88
C ILE A 345 -24.43 -12.16 -13.46
N ASP A 346 -24.71 -10.94 -13.01
CA ASP A 346 -25.79 -10.06 -13.46
C ASP A 346 -27.06 -10.85 -13.82
N SER A 347 -27.64 -11.54 -12.82
CA SER A 347 -28.76 -12.47 -13.04
C SER A 347 -29.99 -11.82 -13.69
N ARG A 348 -30.12 -10.49 -13.54
CA ARG A 348 -31.18 -9.69 -14.16
C ARG A 348 -30.80 -9.17 -15.55
N ASN A 349 -29.51 -9.18 -15.90
CA ASN A 349 -28.94 -8.59 -17.10
C ASN A 349 -29.36 -7.12 -17.23
N ASP A 350 -29.12 -6.34 -16.18
CA ASP A 350 -29.55 -4.94 -16.08
C ASP A 350 -28.46 -4.02 -15.50
N THR A 351 -27.23 -4.52 -15.37
CA THR A 351 -26.13 -3.74 -14.77
C THR A 351 -24.85 -3.71 -15.59
N TYR A 352 -24.24 -4.86 -15.88
CA TYR A 352 -22.88 -4.87 -16.44
C TYR A 352 -22.56 -6.06 -17.35
N TYR A 353 -23.41 -7.09 -17.44
CA TYR A 353 -23.14 -8.25 -18.29
C TYR A 353 -24.37 -8.65 -19.13
N LYS A 354 -24.22 -8.63 -20.46
CA LYS A 354 -25.28 -8.91 -21.44
C LYS A 354 -26.55 -8.12 -21.19
N HIS A 355 -26.44 -6.84 -20.82
CA HIS A 355 -27.57 -6.07 -20.30
C HIS A 355 -28.34 -5.29 -21.36
N ASP A 356 -27.75 -5.08 -22.55
CA ASP A 356 -28.35 -4.36 -23.68
C ASP A 356 -28.82 -2.93 -23.32
N ILE A 357 -28.11 -2.27 -22.39
CA ILE A 357 -28.37 -0.85 -22.06
C ILE A 357 -27.66 -0.01 -23.11
N GLU A 358 -28.43 0.76 -23.86
CA GLU A 358 -27.92 1.60 -24.94
C GLU A 358 -26.88 2.61 -24.44
N GLY A 359 -25.79 2.78 -25.20
CA GLY A 359 -24.71 3.70 -24.87
C GLY A 359 -23.90 3.34 -23.62
N CYS A 360 -24.09 2.15 -23.05
CA CYS A 360 -23.40 1.65 -21.85
C CYS A 360 -22.44 0.50 -22.22
N PRO A 361 -21.21 0.45 -21.67
CA PRO A 361 -20.30 -0.66 -21.89
C PRO A 361 -20.85 -1.97 -21.33
N ASP A 362 -20.52 -3.08 -21.97
CA ASP A 362 -20.95 -4.42 -21.54
C ASP A 362 -19.74 -5.33 -21.35
N LEU A 363 -19.57 -5.90 -20.15
CA LEU A 363 -18.44 -6.76 -19.80
C LEU A 363 -18.29 -7.94 -20.77
N ALA A 364 -19.38 -8.47 -21.30
CA ALA A 364 -19.35 -9.58 -22.26
C ALA A 364 -18.67 -9.20 -23.59
N LYS A 365 -18.48 -7.91 -23.86
CA LYS A 365 -17.84 -7.39 -25.06
C LYS A 365 -16.44 -6.81 -24.79
N SER A 366 -15.89 -6.96 -23.59
CA SER A 366 -14.51 -6.52 -23.33
C SER A 366 -13.51 -7.25 -24.23
N VAL A 367 -12.50 -6.53 -24.73
CA VAL A 367 -11.36 -7.12 -25.45
C VAL A 367 -10.57 -8.16 -24.63
N PHE A 368 -10.69 -8.15 -23.29
CA PHE A 368 -10.00 -9.09 -22.40
C PHE A 368 -10.72 -10.42 -22.18
N VAL A 369 -11.92 -10.62 -22.75
CA VAL A 369 -12.67 -11.87 -22.64
C VAL A 369 -12.72 -12.64 -23.95
N THR A 370 -12.78 -13.97 -23.85
CA THR A 370 -12.93 -14.88 -24.98
C THR A 370 -14.12 -15.83 -24.78
N PRO A 371 -14.96 -16.12 -25.81
CA PRO A 371 -14.86 -15.62 -27.18
C PRO A 371 -15.00 -14.09 -27.29
N THR A 372 -14.12 -13.48 -28.08
CA THR A 372 -14.07 -12.03 -28.29
C THR A 372 -15.25 -11.61 -29.16
N ALA A 373 -16.00 -10.58 -28.74
CA ALA A 373 -17.07 -10.02 -29.56
C ALA A 373 -16.51 -9.29 -30.79
N LYS A 374 -17.25 -9.32 -31.91
CA LYS A 374 -16.88 -8.57 -33.13
C LYS A 374 -16.91 -7.05 -32.89
N ASP A 375 -17.84 -6.60 -32.05
CA ASP A 375 -18.00 -5.24 -31.58
C ASP A 375 -17.38 -5.06 -30.18
N SER A 376 -16.19 -5.65 -29.97
CA SER A 376 -15.49 -5.55 -28.69
C SER A 376 -14.98 -4.13 -28.42
N TRP A 377 -14.74 -3.84 -27.13
CA TRP A 377 -14.27 -2.53 -26.67
C TRP A 377 -13.18 -2.66 -25.61
N ASP A 378 -12.33 -1.65 -25.51
CA ASP A 378 -11.22 -1.59 -24.56
C ASP A 378 -11.56 -0.77 -23.31
N PRO A 379 -11.59 -1.38 -22.11
CA PRO A 379 -11.71 -0.66 -20.85
C PRO A 379 -10.67 0.44 -20.63
N TYR A 380 -9.42 0.24 -21.06
CA TYR A 380 -8.38 1.26 -20.91
C TYR A 380 -8.73 2.51 -21.71
N ASP A 381 -9.06 2.37 -23.00
CA ASP A 381 -9.46 3.49 -23.84
C ASP A 381 -10.67 4.26 -23.30
N VAL A 382 -11.72 3.55 -22.85
CA VAL A 382 -12.95 4.21 -22.35
C VAL A 382 -12.73 4.91 -21.01
N PHE A 383 -12.04 4.27 -20.06
CA PHE A 383 -11.98 4.76 -18.68
C PHE A 383 -10.71 5.52 -18.33
N CYS A 384 -9.59 5.25 -19.00
CA CYS A 384 -8.32 5.96 -18.85
C CYS A 384 -8.16 7.08 -19.88
N ARG A 385 -8.23 6.76 -21.18
CA ARG A 385 -8.07 7.78 -22.25
C ARG A 385 -9.31 8.63 -22.47
N LYS A 386 -10.46 8.19 -21.95
CA LYS A 386 -11.78 8.84 -22.12
C LYS A 386 -12.24 8.89 -23.58
N ASN A 387 -11.81 7.92 -24.38
CA ASN A 387 -12.31 7.69 -25.73
C ASN A 387 -13.65 6.97 -25.62
N LYS A 388 -14.75 7.72 -25.74
CA LYS A 388 -16.10 7.20 -25.50
C LYS A 388 -16.64 6.39 -26.66
N ASP A 389 -16.12 6.57 -27.87
CA ASP A 389 -16.67 6.00 -29.10
C ASP A 389 -18.21 6.07 -29.12
N ASN A 390 -18.88 4.91 -29.11
CA ASN A 390 -20.33 4.78 -29.15
C ASN A 390 -21.01 4.73 -27.76
N PHE A 391 -20.26 4.90 -26.67
CA PHE A 391 -20.78 4.91 -25.30
C PHE A 391 -21.34 6.29 -24.94
N THR A 392 -22.61 6.51 -25.27
CA THR A 392 -23.31 7.79 -25.15
C THR A 392 -24.16 7.94 -23.89
N HIS A 393 -24.27 6.92 -23.04
CA HIS A 393 -25.15 6.96 -21.88
C HIS A 393 -24.74 8.11 -20.92
N PRO A 394 -25.67 8.96 -20.46
CA PRO A 394 -25.34 10.11 -19.61
C PRO A 394 -24.59 9.72 -18.33
N ASP A 395 -24.96 8.56 -17.77
CA ASP A 395 -24.37 8.06 -16.53
C ASP A 395 -23.07 7.24 -16.70
N LEU A 396 -22.47 7.18 -17.90
CA LEU A 396 -21.28 6.37 -18.20
C LEU A 396 -20.15 6.52 -17.16
N TYR A 397 -19.89 7.75 -16.73
CA TYR A 397 -18.82 8.07 -15.77
C TYR A 397 -19.31 8.39 -14.36
N THR A 398 -20.57 8.10 -14.06
CA THR A 398 -21.07 8.21 -12.69
C THR A 398 -20.52 7.07 -11.85
N GLY A 399 -20.19 7.34 -10.57
CA GLY A 399 -19.59 6.35 -9.67
C GLY A 399 -18.06 6.44 -9.56
N SER A 400 -17.45 5.32 -9.18
CA SER A 400 -16.02 5.21 -8.83
C SER A 400 -15.18 4.60 -9.95
N HIS A 401 -15.68 4.58 -11.19
CA HIS A 401 -15.00 4.04 -12.38
C HIS A 401 -13.87 4.97 -12.83
N ARG A 402 -12.76 4.91 -12.11
CA ARG A 402 -11.58 5.74 -12.33
C ARG A 402 -10.42 4.88 -12.79
N CYS A 403 -9.65 5.43 -13.71
CA CYS A 403 -8.34 4.91 -14.05
C CYS A 403 -7.39 5.03 -12.83
N LYS A 404 -6.66 3.96 -12.51
CA LYS A 404 -5.74 3.90 -11.37
C LYS A 404 -4.27 4.01 -11.79
N GLY A 405 -3.40 4.26 -10.80
CA GLY A 405 -1.95 4.34 -11.01
C GLY A 405 -1.48 5.55 -11.83
N GLY A 406 -2.35 6.53 -12.11
CA GLY A 406 -2.02 7.65 -12.99
C GLY A 406 -1.97 7.27 -14.47
N ALA A 407 -2.62 6.17 -14.86
CA ALA A 407 -2.84 5.86 -16.27
C ALA A 407 -3.71 6.94 -16.93
N LYS A 408 -3.36 7.24 -18.18
CA LYS A 408 -3.91 8.33 -18.99
C LYS A 408 -3.97 7.88 -20.44
#